data_AF-A0A2U2XE89-F1
#
_entry.id   AF-A0A2U2XE89-F1
#
_cell.length_a   1.000
_cell.length_b   1.000
_cell.length_c   1.000
_cell.angle_alpha   90.00
_cell.angle_beta   90.00
_cell.angle_gamma   90.00
#
_symmetry.space_group_name_H-M   'P 1'
#
loop_
_entity.id
_entity.type
_entity.pdbx_description
1 polymer ?
#
loop_
_entity_poly.entity_id
_entity_poly.type
_entity_poly.pdbx_seq_one_letter_code
_entity_poly.pdbx_strand_id
1 'polypeptide(L)'
;MQRTALFIALLSLMSAFTFNEINLYFLKKDGVSLRFNETVKTADDISYLRPAQNYLETGKLKNNDAGNGSYFLRPPGYSFLYIVFGSVLETENAIKAIKYTQLLLFGFSVYCLFFIALGFIKSKKIAVLITVIYGVSNLASNFLYYTLTEAVTPSLVIFFVYFLMQAKAENKKRRKLILYYISALVFSLLFITRPVLAILGFAFPFFINSDFWKEKKVFFTQLFLIGAIASSGIIIWQIRNYNITNQFVGLNPIYYAENSQSSFRPTHEALWDLCKGWGEIGANFHSYVGPFWSSAIHGTGSKKDIEQIISHLPKEVVKGLGHNQLANMFTNYQRSIENQSFYYKNRLPMPQAIPEIETKTIQQIKALTSEFKKEFWFQYYIASPLNVFKELAFHSNLSMYIFQKTFRGNFFMELFRVFAFSIHALVFTTVIIGAFYKTPLYLKSIISFAPLIYVLFLIFIQRGIEERYSLPILPLVMINFGYLFKLILDGLISTFRKKGVQ
;
A
#
# COMPACT_ATOMS: atom_id res chain seq x y z
N MET A 1 -5.26 -31.70 9.54
CA MET A 1 -4.72 -30.33 9.34
C MET A 1 -5.73 -29.41 8.68
N GLN A 2 -6.41 -29.84 7.61
CA GLN A 2 -7.47 -29.08 6.94
C GLN A 2 -8.60 -28.62 7.87
N ARG A 3 -9.11 -29.50 8.76
CA ARG A 3 -10.14 -29.12 9.75
C ARG A 3 -9.71 -27.95 10.65
N THR A 4 -8.45 -27.95 11.11
CA THR A 4 -7.90 -26.85 11.91
C THR A 4 -7.83 -25.54 11.11
N ALA A 5 -7.34 -25.61 9.86
CA ALA A 5 -7.27 -24.45 8.98
C ALA A 5 -8.67 -23.88 8.69
N LEU A 6 -9.65 -24.75 8.41
CA LEU A 6 -11.03 -24.36 8.16
C LEU A 6 -11.66 -23.71 9.39
N PHE A 7 -11.45 -24.28 10.57
CA PHE A 7 -11.96 -23.70 11.82
C PHE A 7 -11.38 -22.30 12.08
N ILE A 8 -10.06 -22.12 11.92
CA ILE A 8 -9.43 -20.80 12.07
C ILE A 8 -9.97 -19.80 11.04
N ALA A 9 -10.14 -20.22 9.79
CA ALA A 9 -10.69 -19.38 8.73
C ALA A 9 -12.14 -18.94 9.02
N LEU A 10 -13.00 -19.85 9.47
CA LEU A 10 -14.38 -19.53 9.87
C LEU A 10 -14.41 -18.59 11.07
N LEU A 11 -13.59 -18.84 12.09
CA LEU A 11 -13.48 -17.97 13.26
C LEU A 11 -12.98 -16.57 12.88
N SER A 12 -12.03 -16.48 11.94
CA SER A 12 -11.50 -15.22 11.44
C SER A 12 -12.53 -14.46 10.62
N LEU A 13 -13.31 -15.16 9.78
CA LEU A 13 -14.43 -14.59 9.04
C LEU A 13 -15.48 -13.99 9.98
N MET A 14 -15.87 -14.75 11.01
CA MET A 14 -16.83 -14.30 12.03
C MET A 14 -16.29 -13.09 12.81
N SER A 15 -15.03 -13.15 13.27
CA SER A 15 -14.39 -12.01 13.97
C SER A 15 -14.38 -10.77 13.09
N ALA A 16 -13.87 -10.88 11.87
CA ALA A 16 -13.80 -9.77 10.93
C ALA A 16 -15.18 -9.17 10.64
N PHE A 17 -16.21 -10.00 10.43
CA PHE A 17 -17.59 -9.55 10.26
C PHE A 17 -18.08 -8.78 11.49
N THR A 18 -17.99 -9.39 12.67
CA THR A 18 -18.52 -8.81 13.92
C THR A 18 -17.87 -7.47 14.24
N PHE A 19 -16.54 -7.37 14.19
CA PHE A 19 -15.85 -6.11 14.52
C PHE A 19 -16.14 -5.01 13.49
N ASN A 20 -16.19 -5.34 12.20
CA ASN A 20 -16.51 -4.35 11.17
C ASN A 20 -17.98 -3.88 11.25
N GLU A 21 -18.95 -4.76 11.53
CA GLU A 21 -20.35 -4.37 11.74
C GLU A 21 -20.53 -3.51 13.01
N ILE A 22 -19.88 -3.88 14.12
CA ILE A 22 -19.85 -3.04 15.33
C ILE A 22 -19.24 -1.67 15.02
N ASN A 23 -18.17 -1.63 14.21
CA ASN A 23 -17.55 -0.39 13.79
C ASN A 23 -18.50 0.50 12.96
N LEU A 24 -19.23 -0.07 11.99
CA LEU A 24 -20.25 0.68 11.24
C LEU A 24 -21.38 1.19 12.15
N TYR A 25 -21.83 0.37 13.10
CA TYR A 25 -22.85 0.77 14.06
C TYR A 25 -22.45 2.03 14.83
N PHE A 26 -21.24 2.06 15.39
CA PHE A 26 -20.76 3.23 16.15
C PHE A 26 -20.46 4.44 15.27
N LEU A 27 -19.95 4.24 14.06
CA LEU A 27 -19.79 5.32 13.08
C LEU A 27 -21.15 5.97 12.76
N LYS A 28 -22.18 5.15 12.51
CA LYS A 28 -23.54 5.64 12.25
C LYS A 28 -24.13 6.34 13.47
N LYS A 29 -23.98 5.76 14.66
CA LYS A 29 -24.45 6.33 15.93
C LYS A 29 -23.87 7.71 16.18
N ASP A 30 -22.59 7.90 15.86
CA ASP A 30 -21.87 9.16 16.07
C ASP A 30 -21.98 10.12 14.86
N GLY A 31 -22.87 9.85 13.91
CA GLY A 31 -23.15 10.72 12.77
C GLY A 31 -22.05 10.76 11.70
N VAL A 32 -21.12 9.80 11.70
CA VAL A 32 -20.09 9.71 10.66
C VAL A 32 -20.70 9.20 9.36
N SER A 33 -20.52 9.95 8.27
CA SER A 33 -21.07 9.61 6.96
C SER A 33 -20.50 8.27 6.45
N LEU A 34 -21.41 7.34 6.16
CA LEU A 34 -21.12 6.07 5.51
C LEU A 34 -21.57 6.10 4.05
N ARG A 35 -20.97 5.26 3.22
CA ARG A 35 -21.44 5.07 1.85
C ARG A 35 -22.57 4.06 1.83
N PHE A 36 -23.76 4.54 1.47
CA PHE A 36 -25.00 3.75 1.42
C PHE A 36 -25.24 2.94 2.71
N ASN A 37 -24.75 3.43 3.87
CA ASN A 37 -24.74 2.68 5.14
C ASN A 37 -24.03 1.30 5.12
N GLU A 38 -23.28 0.97 4.06
CA GLU A 38 -22.65 -0.34 3.89
C GLU A 38 -21.13 -0.30 4.09
N THR A 39 -20.45 0.79 3.73
CA THR A 39 -18.98 0.89 3.81
C THR A 39 -18.52 2.25 4.36
N VAL A 40 -17.31 2.29 4.90
CA VAL A 40 -16.68 3.53 5.40
C VAL A 40 -16.30 4.43 4.23
N LYS A 41 -16.55 5.74 4.38
CA LYS A 41 -16.18 6.76 3.40
C LYS A 41 -14.81 7.35 3.70
N THR A 42 -13.96 7.48 2.69
CA THR A 42 -12.60 8.04 2.72
C THR A 42 -12.38 9.04 1.59
N ALA A 43 -11.30 9.82 1.66
CA ALA A 43 -10.91 10.72 0.58
C ALA A 43 -10.52 9.97 -0.72
N ASP A 44 -10.02 8.74 -0.61
CA ASP A 44 -9.55 7.94 -1.76
C ASP A 44 -10.70 7.36 -2.60
N ASP A 45 -11.89 7.28 -2.01
CA ASP A 45 -13.07 6.65 -2.60
C ASP A 45 -13.36 7.10 -4.03
N ILE A 46 -13.27 8.41 -4.26
CA ILE A 46 -13.57 9.03 -5.55
C ILE A 46 -12.65 8.46 -6.62
N SER A 47 -11.36 8.29 -6.31
CA SER A 47 -10.37 7.78 -7.25
C SER A 47 -10.53 6.30 -7.59
N TYR A 48 -11.20 5.51 -6.72
CA TYR A 48 -11.45 4.09 -6.96
C TYR A 48 -12.82 3.81 -7.60
N LEU A 49 -13.86 4.51 -7.16
CA LEU A 49 -15.24 4.24 -7.55
C LEU A 49 -15.70 5.07 -8.74
N ARG A 50 -15.30 6.35 -8.83
CA ARG A 50 -15.80 7.23 -9.89
C ARG A 50 -15.45 6.73 -11.29
N PRO A 51 -14.21 6.27 -11.58
CA PRO A 51 -13.90 5.70 -12.89
C PRO A 51 -14.78 4.50 -13.24
N ALA A 52 -15.06 3.65 -12.26
CA ALA A 52 -15.90 2.46 -12.44
C ALA A 52 -17.36 2.84 -12.74
N GLN A 53 -17.91 3.81 -11.99
CA GLN A 53 -19.25 4.35 -12.22
C GLN A 53 -19.38 4.96 -13.61
N ASN A 54 -18.44 5.84 -13.98
CA ASN A 54 -18.42 6.47 -15.30
C ASN A 54 -18.27 5.43 -16.42
N TYR A 55 -17.54 4.33 -16.20
CA TYR A 55 -17.47 3.24 -17.16
C TYR A 55 -18.82 2.54 -17.36
N LEU A 56 -19.54 2.25 -16.27
CA LEU A 56 -20.87 1.63 -16.35
C LEU A 56 -21.90 2.56 -17.00
N GLU A 57 -21.81 3.87 -16.76
CA GLU A 57 -22.75 4.87 -17.30
C GLU A 57 -22.43 5.28 -18.75
N THR A 58 -21.15 5.41 -19.11
CA THR A 58 -20.71 6.05 -20.36
C THR A 58 -19.77 5.21 -21.22
N GLY A 59 -19.36 4.03 -20.75
CA GLY A 59 -18.34 3.20 -21.38
C GLY A 59 -16.91 3.71 -21.21
N LYS A 60 -16.69 4.83 -20.51
CA LYS A 60 -15.37 5.45 -20.32
C LYS A 60 -14.86 5.30 -18.88
N LEU A 61 -13.79 4.54 -18.72
CA LEU A 61 -13.09 4.36 -17.44
C LEU A 61 -12.19 5.57 -17.12
N LYS A 62 -12.79 6.64 -16.60
CA LYS A 62 -12.11 7.89 -16.21
C LYS A 62 -12.84 8.56 -15.04
N ASN A 63 -12.15 9.36 -14.23
CA ASN A 63 -12.81 10.19 -13.21
C ASN A 63 -13.48 11.44 -13.84
N ASN A 64 -13.96 12.37 -13.01
CA ASN A 64 -14.66 13.59 -13.45
C ASN A 64 -13.73 14.78 -13.71
N ASP A 65 -12.42 14.62 -13.54
CA ASP A 65 -11.47 15.70 -13.72
C ASP A 65 -11.29 16.00 -15.22
N ALA A 66 -10.90 17.24 -15.51
CA ALA A 66 -10.56 17.66 -16.86
C ALA A 66 -9.20 17.09 -17.30
N GLY A 67 -9.06 16.82 -18.59
CA GLY A 67 -7.79 16.39 -19.21
C GLY A 67 -7.51 14.90 -19.11
N ASN A 68 -6.39 14.50 -19.70
CA ASN A 68 -6.08 13.07 -19.81
C ASN A 68 -5.74 12.42 -18.47
N GLY A 69 -5.28 13.19 -17.47
CA GLY A 69 -5.00 12.70 -16.11
C GLY A 69 -6.15 11.89 -15.49
N SER A 70 -7.39 12.23 -15.87
CA SER A 70 -8.60 11.55 -15.44
C SER A 70 -8.66 10.06 -15.76
N TYR A 71 -7.94 9.59 -16.79
CA TYR A 71 -7.99 8.20 -17.27
C TYR A 71 -7.09 7.23 -16.52
N PHE A 72 -6.12 7.73 -15.74
CA PHE A 72 -5.06 6.89 -15.19
C PHE A 72 -4.61 7.26 -13.78
N LEU A 73 -5.36 8.09 -13.06
CA LEU A 73 -5.07 8.44 -11.65
C LEU A 73 -4.76 7.21 -10.79
N ARG A 74 -5.54 6.13 -10.94
CA ARG A 74 -5.23 4.81 -10.36
C ARG A 74 -5.41 3.70 -11.39
N PRO A 75 -4.57 2.66 -11.36
CA PRO A 75 -4.81 1.42 -12.08
C PRO A 75 -6.15 0.79 -11.69
N PRO A 76 -6.85 0.13 -12.63
CA PRO A 76 -8.25 -0.23 -12.46
C PRO A 76 -8.45 -1.56 -11.73
N GLY A 77 -7.44 -2.12 -11.05
CA GLY A 77 -7.59 -3.42 -10.40
C GLY A 77 -8.71 -3.45 -9.37
N TYR A 78 -8.81 -2.40 -8.53
CA TYR A 78 -9.94 -2.29 -7.59
C TYR A 78 -11.24 -1.86 -8.29
N SER A 79 -11.18 -0.91 -9.23
CA SER A 79 -12.33 -0.45 -10.01
C SER A 79 -13.01 -1.59 -10.78
N PHE A 80 -12.25 -2.58 -11.25
CA PHE A 80 -12.75 -3.77 -11.94
C PHE A 80 -13.68 -4.60 -11.04
N LEU A 81 -13.36 -4.73 -9.74
CA LEU A 81 -14.24 -5.41 -8.79
C LEU A 81 -15.60 -4.70 -8.70
N TYR A 82 -15.61 -3.37 -8.72
CA TYR A 82 -16.85 -2.60 -8.75
C TYR A 82 -17.61 -2.77 -10.06
N ILE A 83 -16.92 -2.76 -11.21
CA ILE A 83 -17.54 -2.95 -12.53
C ILE A 83 -18.23 -4.32 -12.63
N VAL A 84 -17.60 -5.37 -12.11
CA VAL A 84 -18.16 -6.74 -12.15
C VAL A 84 -19.49 -6.83 -11.41
N PHE A 85 -19.62 -6.18 -10.25
CA PHE A 85 -20.90 -6.19 -9.52
C PHE A 85 -21.88 -5.15 -10.05
N GLY A 86 -21.40 -3.96 -10.41
CA GLY A 86 -22.25 -2.86 -10.90
C GLY A 86 -22.80 -3.07 -12.31
N SER A 87 -22.31 -4.06 -13.07
CA SER A 87 -22.90 -4.44 -14.36
C SER A 87 -24.21 -5.23 -14.22
N VAL A 88 -24.46 -5.80 -13.04
CA VAL A 88 -25.62 -6.66 -12.75
C VAL A 88 -26.45 -6.19 -11.55
N LEU A 89 -25.89 -5.35 -10.68
CA LEU A 89 -26.54 -4.82 -9.48
C LEU A 89 -26.56 -3.29 -9.49
N GLU A 90 -27.58 -2.71 -8.86
CA GLU A 90 -27.60 -1.28 -8.55
C GLU A 90 -26.44 -0.88 -7.63
N THR A 91 -26.06 0.40 -7.66
CA THR A 91 -24.91 0.97 -6.93
C THR A 91 -24.81 0.54 -5.46
N GLU A 92 -25.91 0.62 -4.69
CA GLU A 92 -25.93 0.22 -3.27
C GLU A 92 -25.67 -1.29 -3.11
N ASN A 93 -26.39 -2.10 -3.88
CA ASN A 93 -26.25 -3.55 -3.88
C ASN A 93 -24.87 -4.00 -4.37
N ALA A 94 -24.25 -3.29 -5.31
CA ALA A 94 -22.90 -3.53 -5.77
C ALA A 94 -21.87 -3.26 -4.66
N ILE A 95 -21.98 -2.14 -3.93
CA ILE A 95 -21.13 -1.84 -2.77
C ILE A 95 -21.27 -2.91 -1.69
N LYS A 96 -22.51 -3.34 -1.42
CA LYS A 96 -22.80 -4.43 -0.48
C LYS A 96 -22.18 -5.77 -0.91
N ALA A 97 -22.27 -6.11 -2.21
CA ALA A 97 -21.65 -7.32 -2.76
C ALA A 97 -20.12 -7.29 -2.68
N ILE A 98 -19.50 -6.13 -2.92
CA ILE A 98 -18.06 -5.92 -2.74
C ILE A 98 -17.65 -6.17 -1.28
N LYS A 99 -18.38 -5.58 -0.33
CA LYS A 99 -18.14 -5.77 1.12
C LYS A 99 -18.09 -7.24 1.51
N TYR A 100 -19.10 -8.02 1.12
CA TYR A 100 -19.14 -9.45 1.43
C TYR A 100 -18.08 -10.25 0.67
N THR A 101 -17.75 -9.85 -0.55
CA THR A 101 -16.67 -10.47 -1.32
C THR A 101 -15.31 -10.27 -0.66
N GLN A 102 -15.00 -9.05 -0.20
CA GLN A 102 -13.78 -8.74 0.55
C GLN A 102 -13.67 -9.60 1.81
N LEU A 103 -14.78 -9.73 2.55
CA LEU A 103 -14.87 -10.54 3.75
C LEU A 103 -14.64 -12.04 3.46
N LEU A 104 -15.27 -12.59 2.42
CA LEU A 104 -15.06 -13.99 2.01
C LEU A 104 -13.62 -14.24 1.52
N LEU A 105 -13.06 -13.31 0.73
CA LEU A 105 -11.66 -13.38 0.29
C LEU A 105 -10.72 -13.39 1.49
N PHE A 106 -11.00 -12.62 2.54
CA PHE A 106 -10.25 -12.64 3.79
C PHE A 106 -10.34 -14.01 4.49
N GLY A 107 -11.53 -14.57 4.67
CA GLY A 107 -11.68 -15.90 5.27
C GLY A 107 -10.91 -16.99 4.51
N PHE A 108 -11.04 -17.02 3.19
CA PHE A 108 -10.30 -17.98 2.35
C PHE A 108 -8.79 -17.73 2.37
N SER A 109 -8.33 -16.48 2.43
CA SER A 109 -6.91 -16.20 2.52
C SER A 109 -6.32 -16.65 3.85
N VAL A 110 -7.03 -16.52 4.97
CA VAL A 110 -6.60 -17.07 6.27
C VAL A 110 -6.42 -18.60 6.22
N TYR A 111 -7.30 -19.32 5.53
CA TYR A 111 -7.13 -20.76 5.29
C TYR A 111 -5.82 -21.07 4.57
N CYS A 112 -5.51 -20.33 3.49
CA CYS A 112 -4.26 -20.44 2.75
C CYS A 112 -3.04 -20.06 3.60
N LEU A 113 -3.14 -19.00 4.40
CA LEU A 113 -2.07 -18.52 5.29
C LEU A 113 -1.60 -19.60 6.26
N PHE A 114 -2.52 -20.39 6.80
CA PHE A 114 -2.17 -21.53 7.66
C PHE A 114 -1.21 -22.50 6.97
N PHE A 115 -1.46 -22.84 5.69
CA PHE A 115 -0.60 -23.77 4.95
C PHE A 115 0.74 -23.15 4.54
N ILE A 116 0.77 -21.85 4.24
CA ILE A 116 2.02 -21.11 4.03
C ILE A 116 2.85 -21.16 5.32
N ALA A 117 2.26 -20.78 6.45
CA ALA A 117 2.91 -20.76 7.75
C ALA A 117 3.41 -22.16 8.15
N LEU A 118 2.59 -23.20 7.99
CA LEU A 118 2.99 -24.57 8.25
C LEU A 118 4.13 -25.02 7.32
N GLY A 119 4.03 -24.68 6.03
CA GLY A 119 5.01 -25.02 5.01
C GLY A 119 6.38 -24.38 5.23
N PHE A 120 6.42 -23.14 5.72
CA PHE A 120 7.65 -22.40 6.00
C PHE A 120 8.21 -22.67 7.40
N ILE A 121 7.36 -22.58 8.44
CA ILE A 121 7.78 -22.68 9.85
C ILE A 121 8.11 -24.12 10.23
N LYS A 122 7.41 -25.11 9.65
CA LYS A 122 7.51 -26.53 10.02
C LYS A 122 7.15 -26.80 11.49
N SER A 123 6.26 -26.00 12.07
CA SER A 123 5.69 -26.22 13.40
C SER A 123 4.19 -25.95 13.37
N LYS A 124 3.38 -26.98 13.61
CA LYS A 124 1.90 -26.85 13.62
C LYS A 124 1.43 -25.87 14.70
N LYS A 125 2.01 -25.92 15.90
CA LYS A 125 1.61 -25.07 17.02
C LYS A 125 1.82 -23.59 16.69
N ILE A 126 3.00 -23.26 16.17
CA ILE A 126 3.36 -21.88 15.82
C ILE A 126 2.56 -21.42 14.59
N ALA A 127 2.35 -22.29 13.60
CA ALA A 127 1.50 -21.96 12.45
C ALA A 127 0.05 -21.64 12.89
N VAL A 128 -0.55 -22.43 13.78
CA VAL A 128 -1.86 -22.12 14.38
C VAL A 128 -1.83 -20.77 15.08
N LEU A 129 -0.84 -20.53 15.95
CA LEU A 129 -0.71 -19.28 16.70
C LEU A 129 -0.65 -18.06 15.77
N ILE A 130 0.25 -18.07 14.79
CA ILE A 130 0.44 -16.95 13.85
C ILE A 130 -0.84 -16.69 13.03
N THR A 131 -1.47 -17.75 12.51
CA THR A 131 -2.70 -17.60 11.71
C THR A 131 -3.87 -17.12 12.56
N VAL A 132 -4.01 -17.58 13.81
CA VAL A 132 -5.06 -17.09 14.73
C VAL A 132 -4.84 -15.62 15.08
N ILE A 133 -3.61 -15.21 15.39
CA ILE A 133 -3.31 -13.79 15.65
C ILE A 133 -3.65 -12.97 14.42
N TYR A 134 -3.19 -13.35 13.22
CA TYR A 134 -3.49 -12.61 11.99
C TYR A 134 -5.00 -12.49 11.72
N GLY A 135 -5.72 -13.60 11.81
CA GLY A 135 -7.11 -13.69 11.36
C GLY A 135 -8.15 -13.20 12.37
N VAL A 136 -7.90 -13.37 13.67
CA VAL A 136 -8.91 -13.14 14.73
C VAL A 136 -8.70 -11.80 15.45
N SER A 137 -7.47 -11.29 15.56
CA SER A 137 -7.15 -10.05 16.31
C SER A 137 -7.49 -8.75 15.56
N ASN A 138 -8.14 -8.82 14.41
CA ASN A 138 -8.44 -7.67 13.56
C ASN A 138 -7.27 -6.82 13.05
N LEU A 139 -6.02 -7.15 13.37
CA LEU A 139 -4.83 -6.51 12.79
C LEU A 139 -4.88 -6.47 11.25
N ALA A 140 -5.44 -7.50 10.62
CA ALA A 140 -5.50 -7.62 9.17
C ALA A 140 -6.86 -7.24 8.54
N SER A 141 -7.93 -7.09 9.33
CA SER A 141 -9.31 -6.93 8.83
C SER A 141 -9.89 -5.53 9.00
N ASN A 142 -9.09 -4.56 9.48
CA ASN A 142 -9.56 -3.19 9.72
C ASN A 142 -10.08 -2.45 8.50
N PHE A 143 -9.59 -2.82 7.31
CA PHE A 143 -9.92 -2.13 6.06
C PHE A 143 -10.93 -2.89 5.20
N LEU A 144 -11.49 -4.01 5.67
CA LEU A 144 -12.39 -4.85 4.85
C LEU A 144 -13.68 -4.13 4.46
N TYR A 145 -14.18 -3.19 5.26
CA TYR A 145 -15.40 -2.43 4.96
C TYR A 145 -15.10 -1.07 4.32
N TYR A 146 -13.93 -0.92 3.69
CA TYR A 146 -13.52 0.28 2.99
C TYR A 146 -13.42 0.00 1.49
N THR A 147 -13.68 1.02 0.67
CA THR A 147 -13.58 0.90 -0.79
C THR A 147 -12.22 1.31 -1.32
N LEU A 148 -11.20 0.55 -0.93
CA LEU A 148 -9.79 0.84 -1.21
C LEU A 148 -8.99 -0.45 -1.37
N THR A 149 -7.79 -0.35 -1.92
CA THR A 149 -6.99 -1.52 -2.32
C THR A 149 -6.56 -2.41 -1.14
N GLU A 150 -6.37 -1.83 0.04
CA GLU A 150 -5.98 -2.52 1.26
C GLU A 150 -7.02 -3.56 1.71
N ALA A 151 -8.28 -3.42 1.28
CA ALA A 151 -9.34 -4.37 1.58
C ALA A 151 -9.17 -5.72 0.87
N VAL A 152 -8.42 -5.77 -0.24
CA VAL A 152 -8.24 -6.98 -1.07
C VAL A 152 -6.78 -7.41 -1.23
N THR A 153 -5.84 -6.47 -1.19
CA THR A 153 -4.41 -6.74 -1.45
C THR A 153 -3.77 -7.74 -0.47
N PRO A 154 -4.05 -7.76 0.84
CA PRO A 154 -3.50 -8.79 1.74
C PRO A 154 -3.93 -10.20 1.32
N SER A 155 -5.20 -10.38 0.95
CA SER A 155 -5.73 -11.67 0.49
C SER A 155 -5.09 -12.11 -0.83
N LEU A 156 -4.92 -11.17 -1.78
CA LEU A 156 -4.23 -11.44 -3.05
C LEU A 156 -2.76 -11.81 -2.84
N VAL A 157 -2.04 -11.15 -1.92
CA VAL A 157 -0.67 -11.53 -1.54
C VAL A 157 -0.63 -12.95 -1.00
N ILE A 158 -1.53 -13.30 -0.08
CA ILE A 158 -1.59 -14.65 0.49
C ILE A 158 -1.90 -15.69 -0.59
N PHE A 159 -2.87 -15.46 -1.48
CA PHE A 159 -3.17 -16.39 -2.57
C PHE A 159 -2.00 -16.55 -3.52
N PHE A 160 -1.33 -15.45 -3.90
CA PHE A 160 -0.15 -15.48 -4.74
C PHE A 160 0.93 -16.39 -4.15
N VAL A 161 1.29 -16.18 -2.88
CA VAL A 161 2.33 -16.96 -2.19
C VAL A 161 1.90 -18.41 -1.96
N TYR A 162 0.63 -18.64 -1.63
CA TYR A 162 0.09 -19.99 -1.46
C TYR A 162 0.23 -20.81 -2.74
N PHE A 163 -0.26 -20.31 -3.88
CA PHE A 163 -0.15 -21.03 -5.14
C PHE A 163 1.30 -21.20 -5.59
N LEU A 164 2.17 -20.22 -5.32
CA LEU A 164 3.60 -20.32 -5.60
C LEU A 164 4.28 -21.44 -4.81
N MET A 165 4.00 -21.54 -3.51
CA MET A 165 4.51 -22.61 -2.65
C MET A 165 3.92 -23.98 -3.00
N GLN A 166 2.63 -24.04 -3.36
CA GLN A 166 1.99 -25.28 -3.80
C GLN A 166 2.56 -25.77 -5.14
N ALA A 167 2.86 -24.87 -6.07
CA ALA A 167 3.56 -25.21 -7.31
C ALA A 167 4.90 -25.88 -7.00
N LYS A 168 5.67 -25.32 -6.07
CA LYS A 168 6.97 -25.87 -5.66
C LYS A 168 6.86 -27.26 -5.02
N ALA A 169 5.82 -27.49 -4.23
CA ALA A 169 5.60 -28.76 -3.53
C ALA A 169 5.03 -29.88 -4.43
N GLU A 170 4.49 -29.55 -5.60
CA GLU A 170 3.90 -30.50 -6.53
C GLU A 170 4.98 -31.27 -7.32
N ASN A 171 4.80 -32.59 -7.46
CA ASN A 171 5.73 -33.46 -8.17
C ASN A 171 5.37 -33.59 -9.66
N LYS A 172 4.08 -33.54 -9.99
CA LYS A 172 3.60 -33.69 -11.37
C LYS A 172 3.82 -32.41 -12.15
N LYS A 173 4.74 -32.43 -13.13
CA LYS A 173 5.13 -31.26 -13.97
C LYS A 173 3.94 -30.45 -14.49
N ARG A 174 2.91 -31.10 -15.05
CA ARG A 174 1.70 -30.42 -15.55
C ARG A 174 0.95 -29.65 -14.46
N ARG A 175 0.71 -30.27 -13.30
CA ARG A 175 0.01 -29.62 -12.17
C ARG A 175 0.84 -28.50 -11.56
N LYS A 176 2.16 -28.69 -11.44
CA LYS A 176 3.12 -27.66 -11.02
C LYS A 176 3.02 -26.41 -11.89
N LEU A 177 3.04 -26.58 -13.22
CA LEU A 177 2.92 -25.45 -14.16
C LEU A 177 1.56 -24.75 -14.06
N ILE A 178 0.47 -25.51 -13.92
CA ILE A 178 -0.87 -24.93 -13.69
C ILE A 178 -0.86 -24.04 -12.44
N LEU A 179 -0.28 -24.51 -11.34
CA LEU A 179 -0.19 -23.73 -10.10
C LEU A 179 0.68 -22.47 -10.27
N TYR A 180 1.78 -22.55 -11.02
CA TYR A 180 2.58 -21.36 -11.37
C TYR A 180 1.77 -20.35 -12.20
N TYR A 181 0.99 -20.80 -13.19
CA TYR A 181 0.14 -19.92 -13.99
C TYR A 181 -1.00 -19.31 -13.17
N ILE A 182 -1.61 -20.06 -12.25
CA ILE A 182 -2.60 -19.51 -11.31
C ILE A 182 -1.95 -18.46 -10.41
N SER A 183 -0.75 -18.73 -9.88
CA SER A 183 0.02 -17.77 -9.09
C SER A 183 0.32 -16.49 -9.89
N ALA A 184 0.69 -16.63 -11.17
CA ALA A 184 0.92 -15.51 -12.09
C ALA A 184 -0.36 -14.69 -12.34
N LEU A 185 -1.51 -15.35 -12.53
CA LEU A 185 -2.79 -14.68 -12.73
C LEU A 185 -3.22 -13.89 -11.48
N VAL A 186 -3.09 -14.49 -10.29
CA VAL A 186 -3.36 -13.81 -9.02
C VAL A 186 -2.41 -12.63 -8.82
N PHE A 187 -1.12 -12.80 -9.15
CA PHE A 187 -0.16 -11.72 -9.11
C PHE A 187 -0.48 -10.60 -10.12
N SER A 188 -0.96 -10.93 -11.32
CA SER A 188 -1.39 -9.94 -12.31
C SER A 188 -2.52 -9.07 -11.77
N LEU A 189 -3.50 -9.69 -11.09
CA LEU A 189 -4.57 -8.97 -10.39
C LEU A 189 -4.02 -8.14 -9.22
N LEU A 190 -3.07 -8.66 -8.45
CA LEU A 190 -2.40 -7.91 -7.38
C LEU A 190 -1.68 -6.67 -7.93
N PHE A 191 -0.93 -6.86 -9.02
CA PHE A 191 -0.07 -5.84 -9.61
C PHE A 191 -0.88 -4.69 -10.22
N ILE A 192 -1.96 -5.00 -10.95
CA ILE A 192 -2.89 -3.97 -11.44
C ILE A 192 -3.75 -3.36 -10.33
N THR A 193 -3.89 -4.01 -9.17
CA THR A 193 -4.59 -3.42 -8.02
C THR A 193 -3.68 -2.46 -7.24
N ARG A 194 -2.41 -2.81 -7.07
CA ARG A 194 -1.42 -1.99 -6.36
C ARG A 194 -0.03 -2.16 -6.95
N PRO A 195 0.40 -1.28 -7.87
CA PRO A 195 1.66 -1.42 -8.60
C PRO A 195 2.91 -1.55 -7.74
N VAL A 196 2.94 -0.91 -6.58
CA VAL A 196 4.11 -0.98 -5.66
C VAL A 196 4.38 -2.41 -5.19
N LEU A 197 3.37 -3.28 -5.18
CA LEU A 197 3.53 -4.70 -4.83
C LEU A 197 4.18 -5.54 -5.95
N ALA A 198 4.55 -4.93 -7.08
CA ALA A 198 5.36 -5.55 -8.13
C ALA A 198 6.64 -6.20 -7.60
N ILE A 199 7.20 -5.63 -6.51
CA ILE A 199 8.39 -6.13 -5.82
C ILE A 199 8.22 -7.61 -5.42
N LEU A 200 7.01 -8.06 -5.08
CA LEU A 200 6.76 -9.46 -4.74
C LEU A 200 6.95 -10.41 -5.94
N GLY A 201 6.83 -9.89 -7.18
CA GLY A 201 7.05 -10.63 -8.41
C GLY A 201 8.50 -11.09 -8.61
N PHE A 202 9.45 -10.47 -7.90
CA PHE A 202 10.85 -10.95 -7.88
C PHE A 202 10.99 -12.37 -7.36
N ALA A 203 9.98 -12.92 -6.68
CA ALA A 203 10.00 -14.32 -6.26
C ALA A 203 9.94 -15.32 -7.43
N PHE A 204 9.27 -14.98 -8.55
CA PHE A 204 9.09 -15.91 -9.67
C PHE A 204 10.40 -16.49 -10.22
N PRO A 205 11.42 -15.68 -10.58
CA PRO A 205 12.70 -16.20 -11.05
C PRO A 205 13.34 -17.23 -10.11
N PHE A 206 13.30 -17.01 -8.79
CA PHE A 206 13.91 -17.93 -7.82
C PHE A 206 13.16 -19.26 -7.73
N PHE A 207 11.82 -19.23 -7.75
CA PHE A 207 11.00 -20.44 -7.72
C PHE A 207 11.17 -21.25 -9.01
N ILE A 208 11.04 -20.61 -10.17
CA ILE A 208 11.19 -21.24 -11.49
C ILE A 208 12.61 -21.81 -11.65
N ASN A 209 13.64 -21.06 -11.25
CA ASN A 209 15.02 -21.54 -11.26
C ASN A 209 15.16 -22.78 -10.38
N SER A 210 14.59 -22.78 -9.17
CA SER A 210 14.69 -23.93 -8.25
C SER A 210 14.09 -25.23 -8.80
N ASP A 211 13.16 -25.16 -9.75
CA ASP A 211 12.50 -26.33 -10.36
C ASP A 211 13.09 -26.70 -11.72
N PHE A 212 13.50 -25.73 -12.53
CA PHE A 212 13.82 -25.93 -13.95
C PHE A 212 15.26 -25.57 -14.33
N TRP A 213 16.16 -25.22 -13.40
CA TRP A 213 17.54 -24.80 -13.73
C TRP A 213 18.33 -25.80 -14.58
N LYS A 214 18.07 -27.11 -14.44
CA LYS A 214 18.71 -28.16 -15.24
C LYS A 214 18.18 -28.20 -16.68
N GLU A 215 16.92 -27.80 -16.89
CA GLU A 215 16.25 -27.77 -18.19
C GLU A 215 16.22 -26.32 -18.74
N LYS A 216 17.38 -25.77 -19.14
CA LYS A 216 17.52 -24.35 -19.52
C LYS A 216 16.43 -23.82 -20.47
N LYS A 217 16.08 -24.59 -21.50
CA LYS A 217 15.01 -24.22 -22.45
C LYS A 217 13.66 -24.06 -21.73
N VAL A 218 13.29 -25.02 -20.89
CA VAL A 218 12.06 -24.96 -20.10
C VAL A 218 12.12 -23.80 -19.11
N PHE A 219 13.25 -23.59 -18.44
CA PHE A 219 13.44 -22.45 -17.53
C PHE A 219 13.12 -21.11 -18.21
N PHE A 220 13.75 -20.79 -19.34
CA PHE A 220 13.51 -19.51 -20.03
C PHE A 220 12.10 -19.41 -20.62
N THR A 221 11.56 -20.50 -21.20
CA THR A 221 10.18 -20.50 -21.69
C THR A 221 9.18 -20.23 -20.57
N GLN A 222 9.33 -20.90 -19.42
CA GLN A 222 8.43 -20.71 -18.29
C GLN A 222 8.61 -19.34 -17.64
N LEU A 223 9.84 -18.84 -17.53
CA LEU A 223 10.10 -17.49 -17.05
C LEU A 223 9.39 -16.43 -17.91
N PHE A 224 9.47 -16.56 -19.24
CA PHE A 224 8.79 -15.68 -20.17
C PHE A 224 7.25 -15.79 -20.06
N LEU A 225 6.69 -16.99 -20.13
CA LEU A 225 5.23 -17.19 -20.09
C LEU A 225 4.63 -16.72 -18.75
N ILE A 226 5.26 -17.09 -17.64
CA ILE A 226 4.83 -16.65 -16.31
C ILE A 226 4.98 -15.14 -16.17
N GLY A 227 6.09 -14.56 -16.63
CA GLY A 227 6.31 -13.10 -16.64
C GLY A 227 5.28 -12.34 -17.46
N ALA A 228 4.91 -12.86 -18.64
CA ALA A 228 3.88 -12.29 -19.51
C ALA A 228 2.50 -12.34 -18.85
N ILE A 229 2.12 -13.47 -18.24
CA ILE A 229 0.85 -13.59 -17.50
C ILE A 229 0.86 -12.66 -16.28
N ALA A 230 1.94 -12.66 -15.50
CA ALA A 230 2.10 -11.85 -14.29
C ALA A 230 2.01 -10.34 -14.56
N SER A 231 2.42 -9.90 -15.76
CA SER A 231 2.41 -8.49 -16.15
C SER A 231 1.20 -8.11 -17.01
N SER A 232 0.35 -9.06 -17.41
CA SER A 232 -0.70 -8.85 -18.41
C SER A 232 -1.68 -7.73 -18.03
N GLY A 233 -2.11 -7.67 -16.77
CA GLY A 233 -3.04 -6.65 -16.30
C GLY A 233 -2.50 -5.23 -16.46
N ILE A 234 -1.24 -5.00 -16.05
CA ILE A 234 -0.63 -3.67 -16.18
C ILE A 234 -0.31 -3.35 -17.64
N ILE A 235 0.13 -4.33 -18.44
CA ILE A 235 0.42 -4.15 -19.87
C ILE A 235 -0.85 -3.73 -20.62
N ILE A 236 -1.97 -4.43 -20.40
CA ILE A 236 -3.26 -4.09 -21.02
C ILE A 236 -3.69 -2.67 -20.65
N TRP A 237 -3.55 -2.30 -19.37
CA TRP A 237 -3.87 -0.95 -18.91
C TRP A 237 -2.96 0.12 -19.53
N GLN A 238 -1.67 -0.15 -19.66
CA GLN A 238 -0.70 0.76 -20.28
C GLN A 238 -0.94 0.92 -21.78
N ILE A 239 -1.24 -0.16 -22.51
CA ILE A 239 -1.60 -0.11 -23.93
C ILE A 239 -2.84 0.77 -24.12
N ARG A 240 -3.87 0.58 -23.27
CA ARG A 240 -5.07 1.44 -23.29
C ARG A 240 -4.70 2.91 -23.06
N ASN A 241 -3.91 3.20 -22.03
CA ASN A 241 -3.55 4.58 -21.70
C ASN A 241 -2.73 5.24 -22.81
N TYR A 242 -1.81 4.49 -23.44
CA TYR A 242 -1.06 4.94 -24.60
C TYR A 242 -1.98 5.28 -25.76
N ASN A 243 -2.98 4.44 -26.07
CA ASN A 243 -3.93 4.73 -27.14
C ASN A 243 -4.81 5.96 -26.87
N ILE A 244 -5.00 6.34 -25.60
CA ILE A 244 -5.77 7.54 -25.22
C ILE A 244 -4.90 8.80 -25.23
N THR A 245 -3.65 8.70 -24.79
CA THR A 245 -2.79 9.85 -24.49
C THR A 245 -1.61 10.04 -25.44
N ASN A 246 -1.30 9.04 -26.27
CA ASN A 246 -0.06 8.90 -27.02
C ASN A 246 1.21 8.93 -26.13
N GLN A 247 1.08 8.57 -24.85
CA GLN A 247 2.19 8.57 -23.88
C GLN A 247 2.17 7.33 -22.99
N PHE A 248 3.36 6.87 -22.60
CA PHE A 248 3.49 5.90 -21.52
C PHE A 248 3.29 6.60 -20.19
N VAL A 249 2.37 6.08 -19.40
CA VAL A 249 2.03 6.65 -18.10
C VAL A 249 2.80 5.90 -17.02
N GLY A 250 3.34 6.62 -16.03
CA GLY A 250 3.99 5.98 -14.87
C GLY A 250 3.05 5.02 -14.13
N LEU A 251 3.60 4.19 -13.25
CA LEU A 251 2.81 3.22 -12.48
C LEU A 251 1.87 3.89 -11.45
N ASN A 252 2.21 5.08 -10.97
CA ASN A 252 1.39 5.90 -10.07
C ASN A 252 1.42 7.38 -10.51
N PRO A 253 0.71 7.73 -11.59
CA PRO A 253 0.77 9.04 -12.23
C PRO A 253 -0.15 10.05 -11.52
N ILE A 254 -0.01 10.18 -10.19
CA ILE A 254 -0.82 11.09 -9.39
C ILE A 254 -0.54 12.55 -9.82
N TYR A 255 0.72 12.84 -10.15
CA TYR A 255 1.17 14.13 -10.62
C TYR A 255 1.14 14.19 -12.14
N TYR A 256 0.25 15.02 -12.69
CA TYR A 256 0.08 15.10 -14.14
C TYR A 256 -0.09 16.54 -14.62
N ALA A 257 0.54 16.87 -15.75
CA ALA A 257 0.65 18.25 -16.24
C ALA A 257 -0.67 18.87 -16.71
N GLU A 258 -1.67 18.06 -17.09
CA GLU A 258 -2.99 18.58 -17.50
C GLU A 258 -3.94 18.81 -16.31
N ASN A 259 -3.56 18.38 -15.11
CA ASN A 259 -4.42 18.45 -13.92
C ASN A 259 -4.64 19.91 -13.48
N SER A 260 -5.85 20.41 -13.65
CA SER A 260 -6.23 21.77 -13.25
C SER A 260 -7.13 21.81 -12.02
N GLN A 261 -7.69 20.67 -11.61
CA GLN A 261 -8.75 20.59 -10.59
C GLN A 261 -8.23 20.24 -9.19
N SER A 262 -6.91 20.09 -9.04
CA SER A 262 -6.28 19.80 -7.74
C SER A 262 -4.83 20.27 -7.72
N SER A 263 -4.21 20.21 -6.54
CA SER A 263 -2.80 20.54 -6.36
C SER A 263 -1.83 19.51 -6.95
N PHE A 264 -2.29 18.34 -7.39
CA PHE A 264 -1.44 17.21 -7.83
C PHE A 264 -0.84 17.43 -9.23
N ARG A 265 0.08 18.40 -9.31
CA ARG A 265 0.87 18.76 -10.48
C ARG A 265 2.38 18.53 -10.23
N PRO A 266 3.23 18.52 -11.28
CA PRO A 266 4.67 18.32 -11.13
C PRO A 266 5.37 19.28 -10.15
N THR A 267 4.87 20.50 -9.96
CA THR A 267 5.43 21.40 -8.92
C THR A 267 5.16 20.94 -7.50
N HIS A 268 3.96 20.40 -7.26
CA HIS A 268 3.61 19.84 -5.96
C HIS A 268 4.40 18.56 -5.69
N GLU A 269 4.65 17.75 -6.72
CA GLU A 269 5.57 16.60 -6.64
C GLU A 269 6.97 17.03 -6.20
N ALA A 270 7.52 18.06 -6.84
CA ALA A 270 8.85 18.57 -6.50
C ALA A 270 8.90 19.10 -5.06
N LEU A 271 7.87 19.84 -4.63
CA LEU A 271 7.78 20.33 -3.24
C LEU A 271 7.66 19.16 -2.26
N TRP A 272 6.84 18.16 -2.58
CA TRP A 272 6.70 16.97 -1.76
C TRP A 272 8.03 16.20 -1.65
N ASP A 273 8.80 16.10 -2.74
CA ASP A 273 10.14 15.51 -2.74
C ASP A 273 11.12 16.24 -1.82
N LEU A 274 11.05 17.58 -1.76
CA LEU A 274 11.81 18.38 -0.81
C LEU A 274 11.39 18.07 0.64
N CYS A 275 10.08 18.09 0.92
CA CYS A 275 9.54 17.88 2.26
C CYS A 275 9.79 16.47 2.82
N LYS A 276 9.79 15.46 1.95
CA LYS A 276 10.24 14.10 2.29
C LYS A 276 11.69 14.06 2.79
N GLY A 277 12.50 15.09 2.54
CA GLY A 277 13.88 15.18 2.97
C GLY A 277 14.05 15.10 4.50
N TRP A 278 13.20 15.79 5.26
CA TRP A 278 13.23 15.79 6.73
C TRP A 278 12.24 14.82 7.39
N GLY A 279 11.57 13.98 6.59
CA GLY A 279 10.62 12.97 7.09
C GLY A 279 9.21 13.51 7.33
N GLU A 280 8.81 14.55 6.58
CA GLU A 280 7.46 15.08 6.62
C GLU A 280 6.41 13.98 6.34
N ILE A 281 5.34 13.96 7.15
CA ILE A 281 4.23 13.01 6.96
C ILE A 281 3.21 13.64 6.00
N GLY A 282 2.67 12.84 5.07
CA GLY A 282 1.74 13.33 4.05
C GLY A 282 0.53 14.09 4.61
N ALA A 283 -0.04 13.60 5.72
CA ALA A 283 -1.15 14.28 6.39
C ALA A 283 -0.77 15.69 6.90
N ASN A 284 0.43 15.85 7.47
CA ASN A 284 0.92 17.15 7.93
C ASN A 284 1.20 18.07 6.74
N PHE A 285 1.89 17.57 5.72
CA PHE A 285 2.16 18.31 4.49
C PHE A 285 0.89 18.89 3.84
N HIS A 286 -0.13 18.05 3.65
CA HIS A 286 -1.40 18.50 3.06
C HIS A 286 -2.18 19.46 3.97
N SER A 287 -1.93 19.47 5.28
CA SER A 287 -2.62 20.38 6.21
C SER A 287 -2.24 21.86 6.00
N TYR A 288 -1.02 22.15 5.54
CA TYR A 288 -0.56 23.51 5.25
C TYR A 288 -0.47 23.83 3.75
N VAL A 289 -0.15 22.84 2.90
CA VAL A 289 -0.14 23.06 1.43
C VAL A 289 -1.55 23.18 0.86
N GLY A 290 -2.53 22.46 1.42
CA GLY A 290 -3.92 22.53 0.97
C GLY A 290 -4.48 23.96 1.06
N PRO A 291 -4.43 24.61 2.24
CA PRO A 291 -4.82 26.01 2.40
C PRO A 291 -4.02 26.97 1.50
N PHE A 292 -2.69 26.80 1.42
CA PHE A 292 -1.85 27.63 0.54
C PHE A 292 -2.28 27.54 -0.93
N TRP A 293 -2.49 26.33 -1.45
CA TRP A 293 -2.98 26.12 -2.81
C TRP A 293 -4.37 26.71 -3.00
N SER A 294 -5.26 26.52 -2.02
CA SER A 294 -6.62 27.07 -2.05
C SER A 294 -6.64 28.59 -2.11
N SER A 295 -5.83 29.28 -1.29
CA SER A 295 -5.74 30.75 -1.36
C SER A 295 -5.19 31.21 -2.72
N ALA A 296 -4.14 30.57 -3.20
CA ALA A 296 -3.50 30.94 -4.47
C ALA A 296 -4.44 30.71 -5.68
N ILE A 297 -5.14 29.58 -5.76
CA ILE A 297 -5.99 29.25 -6.92
C ILE A 297 -7.22 30.18 -7.02
N HIS A 298 -7.70 30.69 -5.88
CA HIS A 298 -8.79 31.66 -5.81
C HIS A 298 -8.33 33.12 -5.96
N GLY A 299 -7.02 33.37 -6.10
CA GLY A 299 -6.46 34.71 -6.25
C GLY A 299 -6.45 35.53 -4.96
N THR A 300 -6.55 34.88 -3.80
CA THR A 300 -6.47 35.52 -2.48
C THR A 300 -5.11 35.28 -1.81
N GLY A 301 -4.15 34.67 -2.51
CA GLY A 301 -2.81 34.41 -2.02
C GLY A 301 -2.06 35.68 -1.64
N SER A 302 -1.36 35.64 -0.51
CA SER A 302 -0.69 36.78 0.10
C SER A 302 0.70 36.43 0.60
N LYS A 303 1.54 37.46 0.86
CA LYS A 303 2.82 37.27 1.56
C LYS A 303 2.64 36.59 2.92
N LYS A 304 1.50 36.79 3.58
CA LYS A 304 1.18 36.15 4.85
C LYS A 304 1.03 34.62 4.71
N ASP A 305 0.46 34.15 3.60
CA ASP A 305 0.35 32.71 3.32
C ASP A 305 1.74 32.08 3.11
N ILE A 306 2.67 32.82 2.46
CA ILE A 306 4.07 32.41 2.29
C ILE A 306 4.78 32.30 3.64
N GLU A 307 4.64 33.30 4.51
CA GLU A 307 5.23 33.23 5.85
C GLU A 307 4.60 32.10 6.68
N GLN A 308 3.29 31.89 6.54
CA GLN A 308 2.60 30.81 7.22
C GLN A 308 3.12 29.45 6.78
N ILE A 309 3.29 29.17 5.49
CA ILE A 309 3.82 27.87 5.05
C ILE A 309 5.27 27.67 5.49
N ILE A 310 6.11 28.72 5.43
CA ILE A 310 7.50 28.64 5.91
C ILE A 310 7.56 28.36 7.41
N SER A 311 6.63 28.90 8.21
CA SER A 311 6.58 28.68 9.66
C SER A 311 6.27 27.22 10.05
N HIS A 312 5.70 26.42 9.15
CA HIS A 312 5.48 24.98 9.36
C HIS A 312 6.72 24.14 9.05
N LEU A 313 7.71 24.70 8.35
CA LEU A 313 8.96 23.99 8.06
C LEU A 313 9.85 23.93 9.32
N PRO A 314 10.67 22.88 9.50
CA PRO A 314 11.57 22.82 10.65
C PRO A 314 12.55 24.00 10.64
N LYS A 315 12.78 24.62 11.81
CA LYS A 315 13.54 25.86 11.93
C LYS A 315 14.97 25.73 11.42
N GLU A 316 15.59 24.57 11.65
CA GLU A 316 16.90 24.20 11.14
C GLU A 316 16.94 24.16 9.62
N VAL A 317 15.88 23.69 8.96
CA VAL A 317 15.76 23.66 7.50
C VAL A 317 15.63 25.07 6.94
N VAL A 318 14.78 25.90 7.56
CA VAL A 318 14.64 27.32 7.18
C VAL A 318 15.97 28.07 7.36
N LYS A 319 16.70 27.79 8.44
CA LYS A 319 18.03 28.37 8.68
C LYS A 319 19.06 27.90 7.66
N GLY A 320 19.09 26.60 7.34
CA GLY A 320 20.09 26.01 6.45
C GLY A 320 19.88 26.34 4.97
N LEU A 321 18.62 26.38 4.50
CA LEU A 321 18.29 26.75 3.12
C LEU A 321 18.12 28.26 2.92
N GLY A 322 17.95 29.01 4.01
CA GLY A 322 17.75 30.45 3.98
C GLY A 322 16.29 30.85 3.73
N HIS A 323 15.73 31.61 4.67
CA HIS A 323 14.34 32.10 4.61
C HIS A 323 14.02 32.83 3.30
N ASN A 324 14.88 33.76 2.86
CA ASN A 324 14.67 34.51 1.62
C ASN A 324 14.58 33.61 0.37
N GLN A 325 15.35 32.52 0.33
CA GLN A 325 15.32 31.59 -0.81
C GLN A 325 14.01 30.80 -0.82
N LEU A 326 13.55 30.35 0.34
CA LEU A 326 12.27 29.67 0.51
C LEU A 326 11.10 30.60 0.18
N ALA A 327 11.12 31.84 0.67
CA ALA A 327 10.09 32.85 0.38
C ALA A 327 10.03 33.16 -1.12
N ASN A 328 11.17 33.29 -1.80
CA ASN A 328 11.22 33.46 -3.25
C ASN A 328 10.67 32.22 -3.98
N MET A 329 11.01 31.01 -3.53
CA MET A 329 10.48 29.76 -4.10
C MET A 329 8.96 29.69 -3.95
N PHE A 330 8.42 29.94 -2.76
CA PHE A 330 6.98 29.94 -2.53
C PHE A 330 6.25 31.07 -3.26
N THR A 331 6.90 32.22 -3.48
CA THR A 331 6.36 33.27 -4.35
C THR A 331 6.20 32.77 -5.79
N ASN A 332 7.21 32.08 -6.33
CA ASN A 332 7.11 31.48 -7.67
C ASN A 332 6.08 30.34 -7.71
N TYR A 333 6.00 29.54 -6.64
CA TYR A 333 4.99 28.49 -6.53
C TYR A 333 3.57 29.07 -6.51
N GLN A 334 3.32 30.12 -5.72
CA GLN A 334 2.04 30.83 -5.70
C GLN A 334 1.67 31.34 -7.11
N ARG A 335 2.60 32.01 -7.80
CA ARG A 335 2.39 32.49 -9.19
C ARG A 335 2.09 31.36 -10.16
N SER A 336 2.74 30.19 -10.00
CA SER A 336 2.46 29.02 -10.82
C SER A 336 1.05 28.45 -10.59
N ILE A 337 0.50 28.59 -9.37
CA ILE A 337 -0.87 28.19 -9.03
C ILE A 337 -1.86 29.23 -9.56
N GLU A 338 -1.56 30.52 -9.45
CA GLU A 338 -2.37 31.60 -10.02
C GLU A 338 -2.53 31.43 -11.54
N ASN A 339 -1.47 31.01 -12.24
CA ASN A 339 -1.52 30.66 -13.67
C ASN A 339 -2.51 29.51 -13.99
N GLN A 340 -2.81 28.64 -13.01
CA GLN A 340 -3.81 27.57 -13.15
C GLN A 340 -5.25 28.09 -12.94
N SER A 341 -5.45 29.26 -12.35
CA SER A 341 -6.77 29.78 -11.94
C SER A 341 -7.77 29.86 -13.09
N PHE A 342 -7.31 30.26 -14.28
CA PHE A 342 -8.13 30.30 -15.49
C PHE A 342 -8.71 28.91 -15.83
N TYR A 343 -7.85 27.89 -15.86
CA TYR A 343 -8.23 26.52 -16.19
C TYR A 343 -9.11 25.89 -15.12
N TYR A 344 -8.80 26.17 -13.85
CA TYR A 344 -9.61 25.73 -12.72
C TYR A 344 -11.05 26.26 -12.80
N LYS A 345 -11.22 27.59 -12.94
CA LYS A 345 -12.53 28.26 -13.00
C LYS A 345 -13.37 27.80 -14.19
N ASN A 346 -12.74 27.54 -15.33
CA ASN A 346 -13.42 27.11 -16.55
C ASN A 346 -13.55 25.57 -16.68
N ARG A 347 -13.08 24.79 -15.70
CA ARG A 347 -13.02 23.32 -15.74
C ARG A 347 -12.32 22.79 -17.00
N LEU A 348 -11.28 23.48 -17.44
CA LEU A 348 -10.47 23.12 -18.61
C LEU A 348 -9.21 22.37 -18.17
N PRO A 349 -8.69 21.44 -19.00
CA PRO A 349 -7.37 20.88 -18.76
C PRO A 349 -6.29 21.97 -18.90
N MET A 350 -5.28 21.92 -18.05
CA MET A 350 -4.04 22.68 -18.29
C MET A 350 -3.34 22.14 -19.55
N PRO A 351 -2.49 22.93 -20.23
CA PRO A 351 -1.67 22.44 -21.33
C PRO A 351 -0.77 21.29 -20.88
N GLN A 352 -0.55 20.32 -21.76
CA GLN A 352 0.37 19.22 -21.50
C GLN A 352 1.82 19.70 -21.34
N ALA A 353 2.22 20.72 -22.11
CA ALA A 353 3.48 21.42 -21.91
C ALA A 353 3.43 22.20 -20.59
N ILE A 354 4.38 21.92 -19.69
CA ILE A 354 4.47 22.58 -18.39
C ILE A 354 4.83 24.06 -18.63
N PRO A 355 4.06 25.03 -18.11
CA PRO A 355 4.35 26.45 -18.27
C PRO A 355 5.75 26.83 -17.77
N GLU A 356 6.36 27.86 -18.35
CA GLU A 356 7.71 28.29 -17.98
C GLU A 356 7.83 28.64 -16.49
N ILE A 357 6.83 29.35 -15.93
CA ILE A 357 6.79 29.67 -14.50
C ILE A 357 6.81 28.41 -13.62
N GLU A 358 6.12 27.36 -14.06
CA GLU A 358 6.06 26.08 -13.36
C GLU A 358 7.40 25.35 -13.46
N THR A 359 8.00 25.31 -14.66
CA THR A 359 9.33 24.73 -14.89
C THR A 359 10.42 25.41 -14.05
N LYS A 360 10.42 26.75 -14.01
CA LYS A 360 11.33 27.54 -13.18
C LYS A 360 11.19 27.22 -11.70
N THR A 361 9.95 27.11 -11.22
CA THR A 361 9.65 26.76 -9.83
C THR A 361 10.13 25.34 -9.50
N ILE A 362 9.86 24.37 -10.37
CA ILE A 362 10.34 22.98 -10.21
C ILE A 362 11.86 22.92 -10.13
N GLN A 363 12.56 23.64 -11.01
CA GLN A 363 14.02 23.70 -10.99
C GLN A 363 14.56 24.32 -9.69
N GLN A 364 13.93 25.40 -9.21
CA GLN A 364 14.28 26.02 -7.93
C GLN A 364 14.07 25.06 -6.75
N ILE A 365 12.96 24.33 -6.71
CA ILE A 365 12.71 23.33 -5.68
C ILE A 365 13.74 22.19 -5.75
N LYS A 366 14.06 21.70 -6.95
CA LYS A 366 15.09 20.66 -7.13
C LYS A 366 16.47 21.12 -6.67
N ALA A 367 16.82 22.39 -6.90
CA ALA A 367 18.06 22.99 -6.39
C ALA A 367 18.07 22.99 -4.86
N LEU A 368 17.00 23.48 -4.21
CA LEU A 368 16.85 23.45 -2.76
C LEU A 368 16.89 22.01 -2.20
N THR A 369 16.30 21.04 -2.90
CA THR A 369 16.39 19.62 -2.53
C THR A 369 17.82 19.09 -2.60
N SER A 370 18.60 19.50 -3.60
CA SER A 370 20.01 19.14 -3.71
C SER A 370 20.84 19.76 -2.59
N GLU A 371 20.62 21.05 -2.30
CA GLU A 371 21.24 21.76 -1.19
C GLU A 371 20.88 21.13 0.15
N PHE A 372 19.60 20.79 0.37
CA PHE A 372 19.13 20.09 1.56
C PHE A 372 19.86 18.76 1.76
N LYS A 373 19.99 17.94 0.70
CA LYS A 373 20.70 16.65 0.78
C LYS A 373 22.17 16.80 1.14
N LYS A 374 22.81 17.90 0.71
CA LYS A 374 24.21 18.21 1.02
C LYS A 374 24.36 18.69 2.45
N GLU A 375 23.57 19.68 2.86
CA GLU A 375 23.64 20.32 4.18
C GLU A 375 23.15 19.38 5.29
N PHE A 376 22.06 18.66 5.03
CA PHE A 376 21.41 17.77 5.99
C PHE A 376 21.58 16.30 5.61
N TRP A 377 22.78 15.90 5.20
CA TRP A 377 23.07 14.53 4.72
C TRP A 377 22.60 13.45 5.71
N PHE A 378 22.94 13.60 6.99
CA PHE A 378 22.54 12.64 8.03
C PHE A 378 21.02 12.58 8.20
N GLN A 379 20.35 13.74 8.20
CA GLN A 379 18.89 13.81 8.28
C GLN A 379 18.27 13.07 7.07
N TYR A 380 18.73 13.37 5.85
CA TYR A 380 18.12 12.85 4.63
C TYR A 380 18.31 11.34 4.46
N TYR A 381 19.51 10.81 4.73
CA TYR A 381 19.86 9.42 4.43
C TYR A 381 19.72 8.47 5.62
N ILE A 382 19.66 8.99 6.84
CA ILE A 382 19.61 8.16 8.06
C ILE A 382 18.40 8.52 8.92
N ALA A 383 18.31 9.75 9.42
CA ALA A 383 17.28 10.11 10.41
C ALA A 383 15.86 10.02 9.85
N SER A 384 15.60 10.61 8.68
CA SER A 384 14.29 10.59 8.03
C SER A 384 13.86 9.15 7.68
N PRO A 385 14.70 8.30 7.05
CA PRO A 385 14.41 6.88 6.90
C PRO A 385 14.05 6.14 8.20
N LEU A 386 14.80 6.38 9.28
CA LEU A 386 14.51 5.75 10.58
C LEU A 386 13.20 6.23 11.18
N ASN A 387 12.87 7.53 11.03
CA ASN A 387 11.59 8.08 11.47
C ASN A 387 10.43 7.44 10.68
N VAL A 388 10.56 7.32 9.36
CA VAL A 388 9.57 6.65 8.52
C VAL A 388 9.43 5.18 8.92
N PHE A 389 10.53 4.46 9.16
CA PHE A 389 10.46 3.09 9.67
C PHE A 389 9.77 3.03 11.04
N LYS A 390 10.03 4.01 11.91
CA LYS A 390 9.41 4.07 13.23
C LYS A 390 7.89 4.18 13.11
N GLU A 391 7.40 5.09 12.28
CA GLU A 391 5.95 5.25 12.02
C GLU A 391 5.35 3.99 11.36
N LEU A 392 6.10 3.30 10.50
CA LEU A 392 5.67 2.04 9.89
C LEU A 392 5.61 0.87 10.88
N ALA A 393 6.56 0.77 11.81
CA ALA A 393 6.74 -0.42 12.65
C ALA A 393 6.05 -0.30 14.01
N PHE A 394 6.13 0.88 14.63
CA PHE A 394 5.72 1.11 16.02
C PHE A 394 4.33 1.75 16.09
N HIS A 395 3.34 1.02 15.59
CA HIS A 395 1.93 1.33 15.75
C HIS A 395 1.13 0.05 16.02
N SER A 396 -0.10 0.18 16.52
CA SER A 396 -0.95 -0.98 16.86
C SER A 396 -1.62 -1.62 15.64
N ASN A 397 -1.64 -0.92 14.51
CA ASN A 397 -2.41 -1.28 13.32
C ASN A 397 -3.87 -1.66 13.66
N LEU A 398 -4.50 -0.90 14.57
CA LEU A 398 -5.91 -1.03 14.95
C LEU A 398 -6.68 0.22 14.51
N SER A 399 -6.84 0.42 13.19
CA SER A 399 -7.33 1.68 12.62
C SER A 399 -8.84 1.91 12.70
N MET A 400 -9.63 0.94 13.16
CA MET A 400 -11.08 1.09 13.27
C MET A 400 -11.47 2.16 14.30
N TYR A 401 -12.59 2.84 14.03
CA TYR A 401 -13.15 3.89 14.89
C TYR A 401 -13.43 3.40 16.32
N ILE A 402 -13.91 2.15 16.46
CA ILE A 402 -14.21 1.56 17.75
C ILE A 402 -12.99 1.42 18.67
N PHE A 403 -11.81 1.16 18.10
CA PHE A 403 -10.56 1.04 18.84
C PHE A 403 -9.94 2.40 19.16
N GLN A 404 -10.10 3.37 18.25
CA GLN A 404 -9.46 4.68 18.37
C GLN A 404 -10.29 5.69 19.17
N LYS A 405 -11.62 5.55 19.18
CA LYS A 405 -12.53 6.51 19.82
C LYS A 405 -13.52 5.86 20.78
N THR A 406 -14.35 4.91 20.33
CA THR A 406 -15.47 4.38 21.15
C THR A 406 -15.02 3.72 22.45
N PHE A 407 -14.04 2.83 22.39
CA PHE A 407 -13.58 2.07 23.55
C PHE A 407 -12.24 2.57 24.09
N ARG A 408 -11.81 3.78 23.71
CA ARG A 408 -10.57 4.37 24.20
C ARG A 408 -10.65 4.58 25.71
N GLY A 409 -9.59 4.21 26.44
CA GLY A 409 -9.53 4.29 27.89
C GLY A 409 -10.18 3.10 28.63
N ASN A 410 -10.88 2.19 27.94
CA ASN A 410 -11.31 0.93 28.55
C ASN A 410 -10.11 0.02 28.80
N PHE A 411 -9.96 -0.53 30.02
CA PHE A 411 -8.81 -1.34 30.41
C PHE A 411 -8.52 -2.51 29.46
N PHE A 412 -9.54 -3.30 29.09
CA PHE A 412 -9.36 -4.44 28.19
C PHE A 412 -9.00 -4.00 26.77
N MET A 413 -9.55 -2.88 26.31
CA MET A 413 -9.21 -2.32 25.01
C MET A 413 -7.76 -1.82 24.98
N GLU A 414 -7.31 -1.10 26.01
CA GLU A 414 -5.92 -0.62 26.07
C GLU A 414 -4.93 -1.79 26.19
N LEU A 415 -5.25 -2.83 26.97
CA LEU A 415 -4.46 -4.06 27.01
C LEU A 415 -4.36 -4.71 25.61
N PHE A 416 -5.47 -4.77 24.88
CA PHE A 416 -5.49 -5.29 23.52
C PHE A 416 -4.68 -4.43 22.54
N ARG A 417 -4.75 -3.10 22.66
CA ARG A 417 -3.94 -2.17 21.86
C ARG A 417 -2.44 -2.34 22.13
N VAL A 418 -2.04 -2.50 23.39
CA VAL A 418 -0.65 -2.78 23.78
C VAL A 418 -0.19 -4.13 23.22
N PHE A 419 -1.04 -5.16 23.28
CA PHE A 419 -0.76 -6.46 22.66
C PHE A 419 -0.56 -6.32 21.14
N ALA A 420 -1.49 -5.66 20.45
CA ALA A 420 -1.44 -5.42 19.01
C ALA A 420 -0.18 -4.64 18.60
N PHE A 421 0.14 -3.55 19.33
CA PHE A 421 1.38 -2.79 19.16
C PHE A 421 2.63 -3.65 19.33
N SER A 422 2.68 -4.47 20.39
CA SER A 422 3.83 -5.32 20.69
C SER A 422 4.05 -6.34 19.58
N ILE A 423 2.98 -7.00 19.11
CA ILE A 423 3.06 -7.95 18.00
C ILE A 423 3.53 -7.24 16.73
N HIS A 424 2.93 -6.11 16.38
CA HIS A 424 3.26 -5.39 15.15
C HIS A 424 4.73 -4.91 15.14
N ALA A 425 5.18 -4.27 16.21
CA ALA A 425 6.56 -3.80 16.35
C ALA A 425 7.58 -4.95 16.28
N LEU A 426 7.31 -6.06 16.98
CA LEU A 426 8.17 -7.25 16.93
C LEU A 426 8.22 -7.84 15.52
N VAL A 427 7.06 -8.00 14.87
CA VAL A 427 6.94 -8.52 13.52
C VAL A 427 7.78 -7.69 12.54
N PHE A 428 7.65 -6.36 12.53
CA PHE A 428 8.45 -5.51 11.62
C PHE A 428 9.95 -5.50 11.93
N THR A 429 10.35 -5.63 13.19
CA THR A 429 11.76 -5.79 13.56
C THR A 429 12.36 -7.07 12.97
N THR A 430 11.56 -8.14 12.81
CA THR A 430 12.05 -9.40 12.21
C THR A 430 12.27 -9.36 10.70
N VAL A 431 11.78 -8.33 9.99
CA VAL A 431 11.99 -8.20 8.54
C VAL A 431 13.48 -8.25 8.20
N ILE A 432 14.30 -7.50 8.95
CA ILE A 432 15.75 -7.42 8.76
C ILE A 432 16.41 -8.76 9.11
N ILE A 433 16.03 -9.36 10.24
CA ILE A 433 16.59 -10.63 10.73
C ILE A 433 16.31 -11.77 9.73
N GLY A 434 15.13 -11.76 9.10
CA GLY A 434 14.70 -12.80 8.17
C GLY A 434 15.64 -13.02 6.99
N ALA A 435 16.35 -11.99 6.53
CA ALA A 435 17.34 -12.12 5.46
C ALA A 435 18.47 -13.13 5.79
N PHE A 436 18.79 -13.28 7.08
CA PHE A 436 19.90 -14.09 7.58
C PHE A 436 19.51 -15.53 7.95
N TYR A 437 18.23 -15.92 7.82
CA TYR A 437 17.81 -17.29 8.13
C TYR A 437 18.50 -18.33 7.25
N LYS A 438 18.62 -19.57 7.73
CA LYS A 438 19.13 -20.69 6.92
C LYS A 438 17.99 -21.43 6.22
N THR A 439 17.27 -20.73 5.33
CA THR A 439 16.18 -21.28 4.51
C THR A 439 16.56 -21.33 3.02
N PRO A 440 15.93 -22.22 2.22
CA PRO A 440 16.13 -22.23 0.76
C PRO A 440 15.89 -20.86 0.12
N LEU A 441 16.71 -20.50 -0.86
CA LEU A 441 16.71 -19.17 -1.49
C LEU A 441 15.35 -18.77 -2.07
N TYR A 442 14.61 -19.71 -2.67
CA TYR A 442 13.27 -19.44 -3.19
C TYR A 442 12.26 -19.10 -2.08
N LEU A 443 12.39 -19.65 -0.86
CA LEU A 443 11.52 -19.23 0.25
C LEU A 443 11.97 -17.88 0.83
N LYS A 444 13.28 -17.63 0.89
CA LYS A 444 13.82 -16.31 1.28
C LYS A 444 13.35 -15.21 0.37
N SER A 445 13.33 -15.45 -0.95
CA SER A 445 12.98 -14.41 -1.92
C SER A 445 11.59 -13.81 -1.64
N ILE A 446 10.63 -14.64 -1.22
CA ILE A 446 9.26 -14.20 -0.96
C ILE A 446 8.95 -13.87 0.51
N ILE A 447 9.47 -14.61 1.50
CA ILE A 447 9.15 -14.37 2.92
C ILE A 447 10.07 -13.32 3.57
N SER A 448 11.26 -13.09 3.01
CA SER A 448 12.27 -12.23 3.61
C SER A 448 12.68 -11.08 2.69
N PHE A 449 13.22 -11.37 1.50
CA PHE A 449 13.77 -10.33 0.63
C PHE A 449 12.70 -9.42 0.06
N ALA A 450 11.60 -9.95 -0.47
CA ALA A 450 10.56 -9.09 -1.05
C ALA A 450 9.90 -8.15 -0.01
N PRO A 451 9.51 -8.60 1.21
CA PRO A 451 9.07 -7.69 2.27
C PRO A 451 10.13 -6.68 2.69
N LEU A 452 11.41 -7.08 2.79
CA LEU A 452 12.50 -6.16 3.11
C LEU A 452 12.68 -5.08 2.04
N ILE A 453 12.70 -5.46 0.75
CA ILE A 453 12.79 -4.52 -0.37
C ILE A 453 11.57 -3.59 -0.39
N TYR A 454 10.38 -4.11 -0.10
CA TYR A 454 9.15 -3.30 0.01
C TYR A 454 9.25 -2.27 1.15
N VAL A 455 9.70 -2.69 2.34
CA VAL A 455 9.91 -1.78 3.48
C VAL A 455 10.97 -0.73 3.15
N LEU A 456 12.08 -1.11 2.53
CA LEU A 456 13.11 -0.17 2.07
C LEU A 456 12.56 0.82 1.02
N PHE A 457 11.72 0.34 0.09
CA PHE A 457 11.05 1.22 -0.86
C PHE A 457 10.16 2.25 -0.15
N LEU A 458 9.37 1.83 0.84
CA LEU A 458 8.53 2.74 1.61
C LEU A 458 9.36 3.78 2.36
N ILE A 459 10.46 3.36 2.97
CA ILE A 459 11.34 4.20 3.78
C ILE A 459 12.15 5.19 2.95
N PHE A 460 12.66 4.78 1.78
CA PHE A 460 13.58 5.62 1.00
C PHE A 460 12.91 6.38 -0.12
N ILE A 461 11.90 5.80 -0.77
CA ILE A 461 11.29 6.34 -2.00
C ILE A 461 9.93 6.98 -1.71
N GLN A 462 9.02 6.23 -1.07
CA GLN A 462 7.66 6.72 -0.81
C GLN A 462 7.65 7.81 0.27
N ARG A 463 8.26 7.55 1.45
CA ARG A 463 8.37 8.35 2.70
C ARG A 463 7.08 8.93 3.30
N GLY A 464 6.11 9.37 2.49
CA GLY A 464 4.73 9.70 2.91
C GLY A 464 3.95 8.44 3.15
N ILE A 465 4.36 7.68 4.16
CA ILE A 465 3.70 6.45 4.51
C ILE A 465 2.45 6.75 5.32
N GLU A 466 1.48 5.87 5.16
CA GLU A 466 0.37 5.73 6.09
C GLU A 466 0.46 4.33 6.70
N GLU A 467 -0.05 4.17 7.92
CA GLU A 467 -0.06 2.89 8.64
C GLU A 467 -0.57 1.73 7.77
N ARG A 468 -1.59 2.01 6.95
CA ARG A 468 -2.23 1.01 6.07
C ARG A 468 -1.34 0.47 4.95
N TYR A 469 -0.21 1.09 4.66
CA TYR A 469 0.72 0.63 3.60
C TYR A 469 1.50 -0.62 4.03
N SER A 470 1.57 -0.91 5.33
CA SER A 470 2.20 -2.13 5.86
C SER A 470 1.29 -3.38 5.69
N LEU A 471 -0.03 -3.17 5.60
CA LEU A 471 -1.04 -4.21 5.62
C LEU A 471 -0.85 -5.32 4.56
N PRO A 472 -0.52 -5.01 3.29
CA PRO A 472 -0.41 -6.06 2.26
C PRO A 472 0.70 -7.07 2.55
N ILE A 473 1.79 -6.66 3.21
CA ILE A 473 2.93 -7.53 3.52
C ILE A 473 2.88 -8.12 4.93
N LEU A 474 2.01 -7.61 5.81
CA LEU A 474 1.81 -8.11 7.17
C LEU A 474 1.75 -9.65 7.29
N PRO A 475 1.00 -10.41 6.44
CA PRO A 475 0.99 -11.86 6.56
C PRO A 475 2.38 -12.51 6.37
N LEU A 476 3.19 -11.98 5.45
CA LEU A 476 4.52 -12.51 5.17
C LEU A 476 5.49 -12.23 6.32
N VAL A 477 5.42 -11.00 6.86
CA VAL A 477 6.26 -10.62 8.00
C VAL A 477 5.86 -11.39 9.26
N MET A 478 4.57 -11.66 9.47
CA MET A 478 4.12 -12.50 10.59
C MET A 478 4.63 -13.94 10.48
N ILE A 479 4.70 -14.51 9.27
CA ILE A 479 5.31 -15.84 9.06
C ILE A 479 6.82 -15.80 9.37
N ASN A 480 7.50 -14.73 8.95
CA ASN A 480 8.91 -14.50 9.25
C ASN A 480 9.15 -14.45 10.77
N PHE A 481 8.32 -13.70 11.51
CA PHE A 481 8.33 -13.66 12.98
C PHE A 481 8.07 -15.04 13.60
N GLY A 482 7.09 -15.79 13.11
CA GLY A 482 6.81 -17.15 13.58
C GLY A 482 7.99 -18.11 13.41
N TYR A 483 8.76 -17.96 12.33
CA TYR A 483 9.99 -18.73 12.15
C TYR A 483 11.09 -18.34 13.14
N LEU A 484 11.27 -17.05 13.41
CA LEU A 484 12.20 -16.59 14.47
C LEU A 484 11.83 -17.20 15.82
N PHE A 485 10.54 -17.11 16.17
CA PHE A 485 10.04 -17.62 17.44
C PHE A 485 10.30 -19.12 17.58
N LYS A 486 10.16 -19.88 16.49
CA LYS A 486 10.53 -21.30 16.46
C LYS A 486 12.03 -21.50 16.73
N LEU A 487 12.90 -20.76 16.05
CA LEU A 487 14.36 -20.90 16.23
C LEU A 487 14.78 -20.64 17.68
N ILE A 488 14.19 -19.63 18.31
CA ILE A 488 14.43 -19.31 19.73
C ILE A 488 14.00 -20.48 20.62
N LEU A 489 12.79 -21.00 20.41
CA LEU A 489 12.24 -22.11 21.20
C LEU A 489 13.10 -23.38 21.06
N ASP A 490 13.48 -23.74 19.84
CA ASP A 490 14.34 -24.89 19.56
C ASP A 490 15.72 -24.73 20.23
N GLY A 491 16.29 -23.51 20.19
CA GLY A 491 17.55 -23.17 20.86
C GLY A 491 17.49 -23.32 22.39
N LEU A 492 16.43 -22.83 23.02
CA LEU A 492 16.20 -22.97 24.46
C LEU A 492 16.09 -24.44 24.88
N ILE A 493 15.27 -25.23 24.16
CA ILE A 493 15.09 -26.68 24.43
C ILE A 493 16.42 -27.43 24.30
N SER A 494 17.22 -27.12 23.28
CA SER A 494 18.53 -27.75 23.09
C SER A 494 19.50 -27.44 24.23
N THR A 495 19.44 -26.23 24.81
CA THR A 495 20.28 -25.80 25.92
C THR A 495 19.87 -26.49 27.23
N PHE A 496 18.57 -26.61 27.51
CA PHE A 496 18.08 -27.34 28.68
C PHE A 496 18.41 -28.83 28.62
N ARG A 497 18.29 -29.47 27.45
CA ARG A 497 18.68 -30.88 27.29
C ARG A 497 20.18 -31.11 27.52
N LYS A 498 21.04 -30.16 27.15
CA LYS A 498 22.48 -30.26 27.46
C LYS A 498 22.79 -30.09 28.94
N LYS A 499 21.98 -29.33 29.69
CA LYS A 499 22.17 -29.09 31.13
C LYS A 499 21.52 -30.14 32.03
N GLY A 500 20.47 -30.81 31.56
CA GLY A 500 19.76 -31.88 32.30
C GLY A 500 20.19 -33.31 31.96
N VAL A 501 21.35 -33.46 31.32
CA VAL A 501 22.08 -34.74 31.19
C VAL A 501 23.36 -34.60 32.00
N GLN A 502 23.16 -34.49 33.31
CA GLN A 502 24.01 -34.79 34.45
C GLN A 502 23.05 -35.18 35.56
#